data_AF-A0AAE5BUA9-F1
#
_entry.id   AF-A0AAE5BUA9-F1
#
_cell.length_a   1.000
_cell.length_b   1.000
_cell.length_c   1.000
_cell.angle_alpha   90.00
_cell.angle_beta   90.00
_cell.angle_gamma   90.00
#
_symmetry.space_group_name_H-M   'P 1'
#
loop_
_entity.id
_entity.type
_entity.pdbx_description
1 polymer ?
#
loop_
_entity_poly.entity_id
_entity_poly.type
_entity_poly.pdbx_seq_one_letter_code
_entity_poly.pdbx_strand_id
1 'polypeptide(L)'
;MMRRSSHQIAAVVALVCLANFAAAEDLASLSDVQLAERTREAVGAQDAEAALDLLTEMQRRGTGIFAGVNRATCNEVIDLPAGITDWRFKGAARQAYITAAKRKSLEAGTCGCLFDGFSFDMFTSEILGKPGADLVNDDRVELEGYLTQHQRETEARYRDLETVCRSM
;
A
#
# COMPACT_ATOMS: atom_id res chain seq x y z
N MET A 1 -1.40 -45.81 51.06
CA MET A 1 -0.48 -44.68 51.31
C MET A 1 -0.17 -43.94 49.99
N MET A 2 -1.18 -43.45 49.26
CA MET A 2 -1.02 -42.86 47.91
C MET A 2 -1.89 -41.61 47.66
N ARG A 3 -2.57 -41.08 48.69
CA ARG A 3 -3.57 -40.00 48.52
C ARG A 3 -3.02 -38.59 48.80
N ARG A 4 -1.81 -38.46 49.35
CA ARG A 4 -1.16 -37.16 49.63
C ARG A 4 -0.35 -36.62 48.44
N SER A 5 0.22 -37.50 47.62
CA SER A 5 1.09 -37.16 46.50
C SER A 5 0.33 -36.53 45.32
N SER A 6 -0.91 -36.98 45.04
CA SER A 6 -1.72 -36.43 43.94
C SER A 6 -2.23 -35.01 44.20
N HIS A 7 -2.47 -34.63 45.46
CA HIS A 7 -2.92 -33.27 45.78
C HIS A 7 -1.82 -32.23 45.66
N GLN A 8 -0.55 -32.61 45.88
CA GLN A 8 0.58 -31.69 45.71
C GLN A 8 0.92 -31.44 44.24
N ILE A 9 0.76 -32.45 43.37
CA ILE A 9 0.99 -32.29 41.92
C ILE A 9 -0.10 -31.43 41.28
N ALA A 10 -1.37 -31.61 41.67
CA ALA A 10 -2.46 -30.79 41.15
C ALA A 10 -2.35 -29.30 41.53
N ALA A 11 -1.85 -29.00 42.74
CA ALA A 11 -1.64 -27.62 43.18
C ALA A 11 -0.49 -26.93 42.42
N VAL A 12 0.58 -27.65 42.09
CA VAL A 12 1.72 -27.10 41.32
C VAL A 12 1.34 -26.85 39.87
N VAL A 13 0.56 -27.75 39.23
CA VAL A 13 0.08 -27.54 37.85
C VAL A 13 -0.88 -26.34 37.77
N ALA A 14 -1.77 -26.17 38.75
CA ALA A 14 -2.66 -25.00 38.79
C ALA A 14 -1.91 -23.67 38.99
N LEU A 15 -0.82 -23.66 39.78
CA LEU A 15 0.03 -22.48 39.97
C LEU A 15 0.89 -22.14 38.74
N VAL A 16 1.39 -23.14 38.01
CA VAL A 16 2.13 -22.92 36.75
C VAL A 16 1.19 -22.44 35.64
N CYS A 17 -0.05 -22.92 35.59
CA CYS A 17 -1.04 -22.39 34.65
C CYS A 17 -1.47 -20.96 35.01
N LEU A 18 -1.62 -20.60 36.29
CA LEU A 18 -1.99 -19.23 36.71
C LEU A 18 -0.84 -18.22 36.61
N ALA A 19 0.41 -18.67 36.63
CA ALA A 19 1.57 -17.79 36.41
C ALA A 19 1.79 -17.45 34.92
N ASN A 20 1.32 -18.27 33.98
CA ASN A 20 1.46 -18.02 32.54
C ASN A 20 0.36 -17.12 31.94
N PHE A 21 -0.65 -16.71 32.71
CA PHE A 21 -1.65 -15.71 32.29
C PHE A 21 -1.31 -14.29 32.76
N ALA A 22 -0.22 -14.10 33.50
CA ALA A 22 0.22 -12.80 33.97
C ALA A 22 1.20 -12.19 32.96
N ALA A 23 0.69 -11.26 32.15
CA ALA A 23 1.39 -10.41 31.18
C ALA A 23 1.55 -10.96 29.75
N ALA A 24 0.45 -11.37 29.11
CA ALA A 24 0.27 -10.91 27.73
C ALA A 24 0.00 -9.40 27.82
N GLU A 25 1.06 -8.58 27.91
CA GLU A 25 0.89 -7.14 27.70
C GLU A 25 0.33 -6.98 26.29
N ASP A 26 -0.84 -6.36 26.19
CA ASP A 26 -1.47 -6.11 24.90
C ASP A 26 -0.54 -5.19 24.11
N LEU A 27 0.26 -5.76 23.21
CA LEU A 27 1.19 -5.02 22.38
C LEU A 27 0.47 -3.92 21.60
N ALA A 28 -0.83 -4.11 21.29
CA ALA A 28 -1.67 -3.10 20.64
C ALA A 28 -1.82 -1.80 21.47
N SER A 29 -1.67 -1.88 22.79
CA SER A 29 -1.77 -0.74 23.71
C SER A 29 -0.49 0.11 23.80
N LEU A 30 0.66 -0.42 23.35
CA LEU A 30 1.91 0.33 23.33
C LEU A 30 1.86 1.41 22.26
N SER A 31 2.42 2.59 22.52
CA SER A 31 2.72 3.57 21.46
C SER A 31 3.87 3.09 20.58
N ASP A 32 4.00 3.62 19.36
CA ASP A 32 5.06 3.21 18.44
C ASP A 32 6.47 3.48 18.98
N VAL A 33 6.64 4.53 19.79
CA VAL A 33 7.89 4.83 20.48
C VAL A 33 8.19 3.77 21.55
N GLN A 34 7.21 3.42 22.37
CA GLN A 34 7.37 2.37 23.40
C GLN A 34 7.64 1.00 22.76
N LEU A 35 6.97 0.70 21.66
CA LEU A 35 7.18 -0.53 20.90
C LEU A 35 8.62 -0.61 20.37
N ALA A 36 9.14 0.48 19.80
CA ALA A 36 10.52 0.53 19.32
C ALA A 36 11.57 0.39 20.44
N GLU A 37 11.38 1.06 21.58
CA GLU A 37 12.32 0.94 22.71
C GLU A 37 12.32 -0.48 23.29
N ARG A 38 11.14 -1.08 23.51
CA ARG A 38 11.05 -2.45 24.00
C ARG A 38 11.63 -3.47 23.02
N THR A 39 11.49 -3.25 21.72
CA THR A 39 12.16 -4.10 20.71
C THR A 39 13.68 -4.04 20.87
N ARG A 40 14.26 -2.86 21.11
CA ARG A 40 15.71 -2.73 21.34
C ARG A 40 16.15 -3.44 22.61
N GLU A 41 15.36 -3.33 23.68
CA GLU A 41 15.63 -4.01 24.95
C GLU A 41 15.61 -5.54 24.77
N ALA A 42 14.57 -6.09 24.12
CA ALA A 42 14.46 -7.52 23.85
C ALA A 42 15.62 -8.05 22.99
N VAL A 43 15.98 -7.32 21.92
CA VAL A 43 17.14 -7.67 21.08
C VAL A 43 18.45 -7.60 21.87
N GLY A 44 18.64 -6.57 22.70
CA GLY A 44 19.82 -6.42 23.55
C GLY A 44 19.95 -7.52 24.60
N ALA A 45 18.82 -7.98 25.13
CA ALA A 45 18.72 -9.11 26.06
C ALA A 45 18.84 -10.49 25.36
N GLN A 46 18.89 -10.52 24.02
CA GLN A 46 18.84 -11.75 23.21
C GLN A 46 17.58 -12.59 23.47
N ASP A 47 16.47 -11.92 23.83
CA ASP A 47 15.16 -12.55 23.99
C ASP A 47 14.49 -12.68 22.63
N ALA A 48 14.67 -13.84 22.00
CA ALA A 48 14.19 -14.09 20.64
C ALA A 48 12.66 -14.12 20.53
N GLU A 49 11.96 -14.58 21.59
CA GLU A 49 10.50 -14.68 21.59
C GLU A 49 9.88 -13.29 21.73
N ALA A 50 10.32 -12.52 22.73
CA ALA A 50 9.83 -11.15 22.90
C ALA A 50 10.21 -10.26 21.71
N ALA A 51 11.42 -10.40 21.16
CA ALA A 51 11.82 -9.64 19.99
C ALA A 51 10.96 -9.96 18.76
N LEU A 52 10.60 -11.23 18.55
CA LEU A 52 9.75 -11.63 17.43
C LEU A 52 8.34 -11.07 17.55
N ASP A 53 7.73 -11.11 18.73
CA ASP A 53 6.38 -10.58 18.95
C ASP A 53 6.33 -9.06 18.76
N LEU A 54 7.33 -8.34 19.29
CA LEU A 54 7.44 -6.89 19.16
C LEU A 54 7.71 -6.47 17.70
N LEU A 55 8.61 -7.17 16.99
CA LEU A 55 8.87 -6.93 15.57
C LEU A 55 7.64 -7.23 14.70
N THR A 56 6.89 -8.27 15.05
CA THR A 56 5.64 -8.62 14.36
C THR A 56 4.60 -7.51 14.52
N GLU A 57 4.45 -6.94 15.72
CA GLU A 57 3.55 -5.80 15.93
C GLU A 57 4.04 -4.55 15.20
N MET A 58 5.35 -4.28 15.17
CA MET A 58 5.92 -3.19 14.38
C MET A 58 5.66 -3.38 12.88
N GLN A 59 5.74 -4.62 12.37
CA GLN A 59 5.39 -4.95 10.99
C GLN A 59 3.90 -4.74 10.72
N ARG A 60 3.02 -5.18 11.62
CA ARG A 60 1.56 -4.98 11.51
C ARG A 60 1.19 -3.51 11.42
N ARG A 61 1.87 -2.65 12.20
CA ARG A 61 1.68 -1.19 12.18
C ARG A 61 2.45 -0.48 11.07
N GLY A 62 3.42 -1.12 10.45
CA GLY A 62 4.32 -0.51 9.49
C GLY A 62 5.18 0.59 10.11
N THR A 63 5.83 0.32 11.25
CA THR A 63 6.66 1.28 11.99
C THR A 63 8.12 0.84 12.03
N GLY A 64 9.03 1.77 12.38
CA GLY A 64 10.47 1.49 12.45
C GLY A 64 11.04 0.97 11.12
N ILE A 65 11.71 -0.19 11.15
CA ILE A 65 12.30 -0.82 9.95
C ILE A 65 11.24 -1.30 8.94
N PHE A 66 9.98 -1.44 9.36
CA PHE A 66 8.86 -1.84 8.51
C PHE A 66 8.08 -0.64 7.96
N ALA A 67 8.54 0.58 8.24
CA ALA A 67 7.95 1.78 7.69
C ALA A 67 7.96 1.75 6.16
N GLY A 68 6.77 1.79 5.57
CA GLY A 68 6.60 1.72 4.12
C GLY A 68 6.52 0.32 3.50
N VAL A 69 6.73 -0.76 4.28
CA VAL A 69 6.58 -2.14 3.78
C VAL A 69 5.12 -2.46 3.41
N ASN A 70 4.16 -1.83 4.12
CA ASN A 70 2.73 -1.90 3.83
C ASN A 70 2.23 -0.72 2.99
N ARG A 71 3.10 0.15 2.45
CA ARG A 71 2.64 1.08 1.42
C ARG A 71 2.30 0.23 0.21
N ALA A 72 1.02 0.20 -0.17
CA ALA A 72 0.63 -0.32 -1.47
C ALA A 72 1.60 0.27 -2.51
N THR A 73 2.39 -0.57 -3.17
CA THR A 73 3.22 -0.09 -4.26
C THR A 73 2.24 0.42 -5.31
N CYS A 74 2.34 1.70 -5.65
CA CYS A 74 1.53 2.25 -6.73
C CYS A 74 2.00 1.59 -8.03
N ASN A 75 1.37 0.46 -8.37
CA ASN A 75 1.72 -0.30 -9.55
C ASN A 75 1.11 0.41 -10.75
N GLU A 76 1.96 0.78 -11.70
CA GLU A 76 1.51 1.20 -13.01
C GLU A 76 1.19 -0.05 -13.83
N VAL A 77 -0.06 -0.49 -13.78
CA VAL A 77 -0.55 -1.60 -14.62
C VAL A 77 -1.29 -1.00 -15.82
N ILE A 78 -0.54 -0.72 -16.88
CA ILE A 78 -1.10 -0.27 -18.16
C ILE A 78 -0.87 -1.37 -19.19
N ASP A 79 -1.86 -2.24 -19.36
CA ASP A 79 -1.87 -3.24 -20.42
C ASP A 79 -2.52 -2.65 -21.67
N LEU A 80 -1.68 -2.23 -22.62
CA LEU A 80 -2.17 -1.71 -23.89
C LEU A 80 -2.67 -2.85 -24.79
N PRO A 81 -3.80 -2.65 -25.49
CA PRO A 81 -4.43 -3.66 -26.33
C PRO A 81 -3.54 -4.04 -27.53
N ALA A 82 -3.66 -5.31 -27.97
CA ALA A 82 -2.94 -5.82 -29.13
C ALA A 82 -3.41 -5.19 -30.47
N GLY A 83 -4.63 -4.65 -30.51
CA GLY A 83 -5.20 -3.96 -31.68
C GLY A 83 -4.45 -2.69 -32.09
N ILE A 84 -3.70 -2.08 -31.15
CA ILE A 84 -2.77 -0.99 -31.44
C ILE A 84 -1.46 -1.60 -31.96
N THR A 85 -1.24 -1.52 -33.27
CA THR A 85 -0.02 -2.07 -33.89
C THR A 85 1.04 -1.01 -34.12
N ASP A 86 0.68 0.28 -34.17
CA ASP A 86 1.63 1.39 -34.25
C ASP A 86 2.24 1.68 -32.85
N TRP A 87 3.56 1.53 -32.73
CA TRP A 87 4.28 1.80 -31.48
C TRP A 87 4.19 3.27 -31.04
N ARG A 88 4.04 4.21 -31.97
CA ARG A 88 3.83 5.63 -31.63
C ARG A 88 2.47 5.81 -30.98
N PHE A 89 1.45 5.14 -31.52
CA PHE A 89 0.12 5.19 -30.92
C PHE A 89 0.10 4.53 -29.54
N LYS A 90 0.84 3.42 -29.32
CA LYS A 90 1.00 2.87 -27.95
C LYS A 90 1.54 3.91 -26.96
N GLY A 91 2.56 4.67 -27.38
CA GLY A 91 3.12 5.76 -26.59
C GLY A 91 2.08 6.84 -26.30
N ALA A 92 1.34 7.30 -27.32
CA ALA A 92 0.31 8.33 -27.18
C ALA A 92 -0.83 7.87 -26.27
N ALA A 93 -1.34 6.65 -26.44
CA ALA A 93 -2.41 6.09 -25.60
C ALA A 93 -2.01 6.02 -24.13
N ARG A 94 -0.76 5.58 -23.85
CA ARG A 94 -0.22 5.55 -22.49
C ARG A 94 -0.12 6.95 -21.87
N GLN A 95 0.41 7.91 -22.62
CA GLN A 95 0.54 9.29 -22.14
C GLN A 95 -0.81 9.96 -21.92
N ALA A 96 -1.78 9.71 -22.81
CA ALA A 96 -3.13 10.23 -22.68
C ALA A 96 -3.78 9.70 -21.39
N TYR A 97 -3.62 8.39 -21.12
CA TYR A 97 -4.13 7.78 -19.89
C TYR A 97 -3.46 8.34 -18.63
N ILE A 98 -2.12 8.46 -18.61
CA ILE A 98 -1.39 9.09 -17.49
C ILE A 98 -1.88 10.52 -17.26
N THR A 99 -2.11 11.28 -18.34
CA THR A 99 -2.61 12.66 -18.26
C THR A 99 -4.01 12.70 -17.66
N ALA A 100 -4.91 11.80 -18.07
CA ALA A 100 -6.25 11.70 -17.50
C ALA A 100 -6.22 11.33 -16.02
N ALA A 101 -5.39 10.37 -15.63
CA ALA A 101 -5.23 9.98 -14.24
C ALA A 101 -4.71 11.14 -13.37
N LYS A 102 -3.72 11.90 -13.86
CA LYS A 102 -3.21 13.10 -13.17
C LYS A 102 -4.29 14.16 -12.98
N ARG A 103 -5.15 14.35 -13.99
CA ARG A 103 -6.29 15.27 -13.88
C ARG A 103 -7.26 14.84 -12.80
N LYS A 104 -7.65 13.56 -12.76
CA LYS A 104 -8.54 13.05 -11.69
C LYS A 104 -7.93 13.24 -10.31
N SER A 105 -6.63 12.98 -10.16
CA SER A 105 -5.91 13.23 -8.90
C SER A 105 -5.89 14.72 -8.53
N LEU A 106 -5.69 15.62 -9.49
CA LEU A 106 -5.78 17.07 -9.27
C LEU A 106 -7.18 17.54 -8.87
N GLU A 107 -8.21 16.97 -9.49
CA GLU A 107 -9.62 17.25 -9.17
C GLU A 107 -9.97 16.77 -7.76
N ALA A 108 -9.43 15.62 -7.34
CA ALA A 108 -9.63 15.06 -6.01
C ALA A 108 -8.72 15.68 -4.93
N GLY A 109 -7.60 16.30 -5.32
CA GLY A 109 -6.61 16.86 -4.40
C GLY A 109 -5.89 15.80 -3.54
N THR A 110 -5.75 14.58 -4.05
CA THR A 110 -5.24 13.43 -3.28
C THR A 110 -3.77 13.13 -3.54
N CYS A 111 -3.07 12.68 -2.51
CA CYS A 111 -1.69 12.16 -2.61
C CYS A 111 -1.63 10.62 -2.78
N GLY A 112 -2.75 10.00 -3.17
CA GLY A 112 -2.88 8.55 -3.35
C GLY A 112 -2.21 8.04 -4.62
N CYS A 113 -2.36 6.73 -4.89
CA CYS A 113 -1.83 6.14 -6.11
C CYS A 113 -2.57 6.68 -7.35
N LEU A 114 -1.80 7.04 -8.38
CA LEU A 114 -2.30 7.74 -9.56
C LEU A 114 -3.45 7.02 -10.29
N PHE A 115 -3.40 5.70 -10.34
CA PHE A 115 -4.38 4.85 -11.03
C PHE A 115 -5.36 4.16 -10.07
N ASP A 116 -5.37 4.51 -8.79
CA ASP A 116 -6.28 3.87 -7.84
C ASP A 116 -7.74 4.16 -8.21
N GLY A 117 -8.54 3.10 -8.35
CA GLY A 117 -9.93 3.20 -8.80
C GLY A 117 -10.15 3.73 -10.23
N PHE A 118 -9.10 3.86 -11.04
CA PHE A 118 -9.19 4.33 -12.43
C PHE A 118 -8.42 3.39 -13.35
N SER A 119 -9.11 2.75 -14.31
CA SER A 119 -8.52 1.80 -15.25
C SER A 119 -8.38 2.38 -16.65
N PHE A 120 -7.56 1.74 -17.50
CA PHE A 120 -7.42 2.11 -18.90
C PHE A 120 -8.74 1.96 -19.69
N ASP A 121 -9.55 0.95 -19.36
CA ASP A 121 -10.88 0.76 -19.95
C ASP A 121 -11.86 1.85 -19.54
N MET A 122 -11.80 2.32 -18.28
CA MET A 122 -12.61 3.47 -17.85
C MET A 122 -12.22 4.73 -18.61
N PHE A 123 -10.92 4.99 -18.74
CA PHE A 123 -10.41 6.12 -19.51
C PHE A 123 -10.88 6.11 -20.98
N THR A 124 -10.69 4.99 -21.66
CA THR A 124 -11.06 4.86 -23.09
C THR A 124 -12.58 4.92 -23.28
N SER A 125 -13.35 4.35 -22.36
CA SER A 125 -14.81 4.47 -22.38
C SER A 125 -15.28 5.91 -22.17
N GLU A 126 -14.63 6.67 -21.28
CA GLU A 126 -14.96 8.09 -21.02
C GLU A 126 -14.63 8.98 -22.23
N ILE A 127 -13.51 8.75 -22.92
CA ILE A 127 -13.03 9.63 -24.00
C ILE A 127 -13.54 9.21 -25.38
N LEU A 128 -13.60 7.90 -25.64
CA LEU A 128 -13.88 7.34 -26.97
C LEU A 128 -15.21 6.56 -27.02
N GLY A 129 -15.88 6.36 -25.88
CA GLY A 129 -17.13 5.61 -25.82
C GLY A 129 -16.98 4.11 -26.05
N LYS A 130 -15.77 3.56 -25.94
CA LYS A 130 -15.48 2.14 -26.17
C LYS A 130 -14.36 1.64 -25.25
N PRO A 131 -14.32 0.32 -24.94
CA PRO A 131 -13.29 -0.23 -24.08
C PRO A 131 -11.91 -0.21 -24.75
N GLY A 132 -10.86 -0.28 -23.94
CA GLY A 132 -9.47 -0.26 -24.41
C GLY A 132 -9.16 -1.44 -25.32
N ALA A 133 -9.76 -2.61 -25.06
CA ALA A 133 -9.62 -3.81 -25.89
C ALA A 133 -9.98 -3.58 -27.38
N ASP A 134 -10.88 -2.64 -27.67
CA ASP A 134 -11.38 -2.34 -29.02
C ASP A 134 -10.64 -1.18 -29.70
N LEU A 135 -9.52 -0.73 -29.13
CA LEU A 135 -8.69 0.31 -29.77
C LEU A 135 -7.93 -0.24 -30.97
N VAL A 136 -7.93 0.56 -32.02
CA VAL A 136 -7.22 0.34 -33.28
C VAL A 136 -6.46 1.62 -33.65
N ASN A 137 -5.52 1.53 -34.58
CA ASN A 137 -4.68 2.68 -34.96
C ASN A 137 -5.46 3.93 -35.41
N ASP A 138 -6.68 3.76 -35.90
CA ASP A 138 -7.52 4.88 -36.35
C ASP A 138 -7.97 5.79 -35.19
N ASP A 139 -8.02 5.28 -33.95
CA ASP A 139 -8.36 6.06 -32.74
C ASP A 139 -7.24 7.00 -32.27
N ARG A 140 -6.12 7.02 -32.99
CA ARG A 140 -4.94 7.79 -32.61
C ARG A 140 -5.24 9.28 -32.52
N VAL A 141 -6.02 9.80 -33.46
CA VAL A 141 -6.26 11.24 -33.61
C VAL A 141 -6.94 11.80 -32.36
N GLU A 142 -7.90 11.07 -31.81
CA GLU A 142 -8.64 11.47 -30.62
C GLU A 142 -7.75 11.52 -29.37
N LEU A 143 -6.90 10.51 -29.16
CA LEU A 143 -6.00 10.49 -27.99
C LEU A 143 -4.85 11.49 -28.11
N GLU A 144 -4.34 11.74 -29.32
CA GLU A 144 -3.37 12.81 -29.57
C GLU A 144 -4.01 14.20 -29.41
N GLY A 145 -5.27 14.35 -29.80
CA GLY A 145 -6.08 15.55 -29.54
C GLY A 145 -6.23 15.82 -28.04
N TYR A 146 -6.58 14.78 -27.27
CA TYR A 146 -6.67 14.84 -25.81
C TYR A 146 -5.35 15.32 -25.18
N LEU A 147 -4.21 14.74 -25.60
CA LEU A 147 -2.89 15.14 -25.13
C LEU A 147 -2.58 16.60 -25.42
N THR A 148 -2.82 17.02 -26.67
CA THR A 148 -2.58 18.41 -27.11
C THR A 148 -3.38 19.40 -26.26
N GLN A 149 -4.61 19.05 -25.90
CA GLN A 149 -5.49 19.91 -25.12
C GLN A 149 -5.11 20.01 -23.65
N HIS A 150 -4.52 18.95 -23.06
CA HIS A 150 -4.50 18.80 -21.61
C HIS A 150 -3.13 18.58 -20.98
N GLN A 151 -2.18 18.01 -21.72
CA GLN A 151 -0.93 17.51 -21.13
C GLN A 151 -0.14 18.62 -20.43
N ARG A 152 0.09 19.74 -21.12
CA ARG A 152 0.97 20.81 -20.62
C ARG A 152 0.47 21.43 -19.31
N GLU A 153 -0.81 21.78 -19.24
CA GLU A 153 -1.40 22.38 -18.03
C GLU A 153 -1.45 21.35 -16.88
N THR A 154 -1.87 20.12 -17.19
CA THR A 154 -1.97 19.04 -16.20
C THR A 154 -0.60 18.75 -15.60
N GLU A 155 0.46 18.63 -16.41
CA GLU A 155 1.80 18.38 -15.90
C GLU A 155 2.31 19.48 -14.98
N ALA A 156 2.07 20.74 -15.33
CA ALA A 156 2.49 21.86 -14.49
C ALA A 156 1.81 21.79 -13.11
N ARG A 157 0.48 21.67 -13.10
CA ARG A 157 -0.30 21.62 -11.86
C ARG A 157 -0.03 20.37 -11.03
N TYR A 158 0.20 19.23 -11.69
CA TYR A 158 0.51 17.98 -11.01
C TYR A 158 1.87 18.02 -10.31
N ARG A 159 2.88 18.69 -10.89
CA ARG A 159 4.18 18.89 -10.22
C ARG A 159 4.05 19.73 -8.94
N ASP A 160 3.15 20.72 -8.94
CA ASP A 160 2.86 21.50 -7.75
C ASP A 160 2.22 20.63 -6.66
N LEU A 161 1.23 19.80 -7.02
CA LEU A 161 0.61 18.83 -6.11
C LEU A 161 1.63 17.82 -5.56
N GLU A 162 2.51 17.27 -6.41
CA GLU A 162 3.57 16.34 -5.97
C GLU A 162 4.49 16.98 -4.93
N THR A 163 4.78 18.28 -5.06
CA THR A 163 5.61 19.00 -4.08
C THR A 163 4.92 19.07 -2.73
N VAL A 164 3.62 19.37 -2.70
CA VAL A 164 2.80 19.35 -1.47
C VAL A 164 2.76 17.95 -0.88
N CYS A 165 2.44 16.93 -1.68
CA CYS A 165 2.33 15.55 -1.23
C CYS A 165 3.62 14.97 -0.65
N ARG A 166 4.79 15.42 -1.13
CA ARG A 166 6.10 15.01 -0.57
C ARG A 166 6.43 15.68 0.76
N SER A 167 5.75 16.77 1.09
CA SER A 167 5.98 17.53 2.33
C SER A 167 5.08 17.11 3.50
N MET A 168 4.12 16.21 3.25
CA MET A 168 3.20 15.62 4.24
C MET A 168 3.77 14.30 4.78
#